data_AF-A0A4S4KCH6-F1
#
_entry.id   AF-A0A4S4KCH6-F1
#
_cell.length_a   1.000
_cell.length_b   1.000
_cell.length_c   1.000
_cell.angle_alpha   90.00
_cell.angle_beta   90.00
_cell.angle_gamma   90.00
#
_symmetry.space_group_name_H-M   'P 1'
#
loop_
_entity.id
_entity.type
_entity.pdbx_description
1 polymer ?
#
loop_
_entity_poly.entity_id
_entity_poly.type
_entity_poly.pdbx_seq_one_letter_code
_entity_poly.pdbx_strand_id
1 'polypeptide(L)'
;MLSLPAPSGRTQEGASEENPIHLPQVTAADFEKFLWVFYNPKHSVYDAPLDTWTVILELAHRWQFSEIRQLAFRELDLLPVPPVTRVVLTDRYDALPTWRAKALAELGARPEPLTIAEGEQLGLEKALKVAELRERIRGRDSDRRLGHEHYQRRYERSRSPRRATMVSPIYPQGSTGAPMAAYYPVRVPTLRSRSPSPPESTPNAPVAPSLPYVPYVPPQQDIHDVRAIFGLE
;
A
#
# COMPACT_ATOMS: atom_id res chain seq x y z
N MET A 1 25.40 19.70 16.76
CA MET A 1 25.73 21.03 17.31
C MET A 1 27.11 21.42 16.84
N LEU A 2 27.24 22.57 16.17
CA LEU A 2 28.53 23.13 15.77
C LEU A 2 29.11 23.89 16.97
N SER A 3 30.33 23.53 17.38
CA SER A 3 30.96 23.96 18.62
C SER A 3 31.29 25.45 18.65
N LEU A 4 31.11 26.07 19.82
CA LEU A 4 31.51 27.46 20.15
C LEU A 4 33.03 27.66 19.94
N PRO A 5 33.50 28.90 19.65
CA PRO A 5 34.91 29.18 19.44
C PRO A 5 35.76 28.71 20.63
N ALA A 6 36.87 28.05 20.32
CA ALA A 6 37.74 27.44 21.32
C ALA A 6 38.35 28.51 22.26
N PRO A 7 38.47 28.23 23.58
CA PRO A 7 39.27 29.07 24.46
C PRO A 7 40.72 29.08 23.96
N SER A 8 41.33 30.27 23.96
CA SER A 8 42.68 30.53 23.45
C SER A 8 43.68 29.47 23.92
N GLY A 9 44.25 28.70 22.97
CA GLY A 9 45.28 27.70 23.21
C GLY A 9 44.95 26.25 22.79
N ARG A 10 43.70 25.95 22.42
CA ARG A 10 43.35 24.66 21.76
C ARG A 10 43.07 24.90 20.28
N THR A 11 43.70 24.12 19.41
CA THR A 11 43.34 24.06 17.98
C THR A 11 41.88 23.65 17.85
N GLN A 12 41.09 24.45 17.15
CA GLN A 12 39.69 24.17 16.91
C GLN A 12 39.55 22.89 16.07
N GLU A 13 38.60 22.02 16.42
CA GLU A 13 38.29 20.83 15.63
C GLU A 13 37.90 21.24 14.20
N GLY A 14 38.48 20.57 13.20
CA GLY A 14 38.30 20.90 11.78
C GLY A 14 39.16 22.06 11.27
N ALA A 15 40.11 22.57 12.07
CA ALA A 15 40.97 23.70 11.66
C ALA A 15 42.25 23.30 10.90
N SER A 16 42.69 22.04 10.97
CA SER A 16 43.85 21.53 10.22
C SER A 16 43.72 20.04 9.91
N GLU A 17 44.60 19.51 9.06
CA GLU A 17 44.64 18.07 8.74
C GLU A 17 45.01 17.21 9.95
N GLU A 18 45.80 17.75 10.88
CA GLU A 18 46.18 17.09 12.13
C GLU A 18 45.05 17.10 13.18
N ASN A 19 44.00 17.89 12.97
CA ASN A 19 42.85 17.98 13.86
C ASN A 19 41.52 18.03 13.07
N PRO A 20 41.17 16.96 12.34
CA PRO A 20 39.98 16.93 11.49
C PRO A 20 38.69 16.83 12.32
N ILE A 21 37.55 17.05 11.68
CA ILE A 21 36.24 16.77 12.29
C ILE A 21 36.06 15.24 12.33
N HIS A 22 35.96 14.69 13.52
CA HIS A 22 35.73 13.25 13.67
C HIS A 22 34.24 12.94 13.67
N LEU A 23 33.80 12.09 12.74
CA LEU A 23 32.43 11.59 12.66
C LEU A 23 32.33 10.20 13.30
N PRO A 24 31.97 10.07 14.59
CA PRO A 24 31.87 8.77 15.23
C PRO A 24 30.72 7.95 14.64
N GLN A 25 30.94 6.64 14.54
CA GLN A 25 29.92 5.68 14.09
C GLN A 25 29.38 5.95 12.68
N VAL A 26 30.22 6.49 11.80
CA VAL A 26 29.93 6.66 10.37
C VAL A 26 31.12 6.12 9.59
N THR A 27 30.86 5.22 8.64
CA THR A 27 31.91 4.73 7.74
C THR A 27 32.12 5.71 6.60
N ALA A 28 33.32 5.73 6.00
CA ALA A 28 33.58 6.57 4.83
C ALA A 28 32.60 6.29 3.68
N ALA A 29 32.24 5.02 3.46
CA ALA A 29 31.27 4.60 2.44
C ALA A 29 29.85 5.11 2.73
N ASP A 30 29.43 5.15 4.00
CA ASP A 30 28.12 5.68 4.38
C ASP A 30 28.07 7.19 4.23
N PHE A 31 29.17 7.87 4.56
CA PHE A 31 29.30 9.30 4.34
C PHE A 31 29.29 9.66 2.85
N GLU A 32 29.95 8.88 2.00
CA GLU A 32 29.93 9.05 0.55
C GLU A 32 28.51 8.95 -0.02
N LYS A 33 27.71 7.97 0.43
CA LYS A 33 26.28 7.85 0.05
C LYS A 33 25.49 9.09 0.43
N PHE A 34 25.75 9.68 1.60
CA PHE A 34 25.10 10.92 2.02
C PHE A 34 25.54 12.12 1.17
N LEU A 35 26.84 12.24 0.90
CA LEU A 35 27.39 13.30 0.04
C LEU A 35 26.88 13.22 -1.40
N TRP A 36 26.62 12.01 -1.91
CA TRP A 36 26.06 11.82 -3.24
C TRP A 36 24.76 12.61 -3.47
N VAL A 37 23.94 12.82 -2.44
CA VAL A 37 22.73 13.65 -2.53
C VAL A 37 23.04 15.10 -2.92
N PHE A 38 24.15 15.65 -2.41
CA PHE A 38 24.56 17.04 -2.66
C PHE A 38 25.33 17.21 -3.97
N TYR A 39 26.13 16.20 -4.31
CA TYR A 39 27.04 16.27 -5.46
C TYR A 39 26.50 15.53 -6.70
N ASN A 40 25.22 15.13 -6.70
CA ASN A 40 24.61 14.48 -7.85
C ASN A 40 24.61 15.46 -9.06
N PRO A 41 25.32 15.17 -10.17
CA PRO A 41 25.35 16.05 -11.33
C PRO A 41 23.99 16.16 -12.05
N LYS A 42 23.07 15.22 -11.80
CA LYS A 42 21.70 15.23 -12.32
C LYS A 42 20.73 15.30 -11.15
N HIS A 43 20.41 16.52 -10.72
CA HIS A 43 19.56 16.82 -9.56
C HIS A 43 18.12 16.23 -9.63
N SER A 44 17.76 15.58 -10.75
CA SER A 44 16.44 15.03 -11.04
C SER A 44 16.38 13.49 -11.14
N VAL A 45 17.52 12.79 -11.11
CA VAL A 45 17.54 11.32 -11.19
C VAL A 45 18.25 10.76 -9.96
N TYR A 46 17.45 10.17 -9.07
CA TYR A 46 17.94 9.51 -7.88
C TYR A 46 17.61 8.01 -7.95
N ASP A 47 18.43 7.25 -8.68
CA ASP A 47 18.32 5.79 -8.73
C ASP A 47 19.33 5.18 -7.76
N ALA A 48 18.84 4.74 -6.60
CA ALA A 48 19.65 4.12 -5.57
C ALA A 48 18.87 3.01 -4.86
N PRO A 49 19.55 1.94 -4.40
CA PRO A 49 18.90 0.83 -3.72
C PRO A 49 18.39 1.21 -2.32
N LEU A 50 17.50 0.38 -1.78
CA LEU A 50 16.93 0.54 -0.43
C LEU A 50 17.99 0.76 0.65
N ASP A 51 19.09 0.00 0.61
CA ASP A 51 20.17 0.08 1.60
C ASP A 51 20.83 1.47 1.59
N THR A 52 21.05 2.04 0.40
CA THR A 52 21.61 3.38 0.24
C THR A 52 20.68 4.44 0.81
N TRP A 53 19.39 4.38 0.48
CA TRP A 53 18.41 5.32 1.04
C TRP A 53 18.24 5.20 2.56
N THR A 54 18.36 3.98 3.10
CA THR A 54 18.30 3.73 4.55
C THR A 54 19.47 4.40 5.27
N VAL A 55 20.69 4.30 4.72
CA VAL A 55 21.87 4.98 5.24
C VAL A 55 21.75 6.50 5.14
N ILE A 56 21.30 7.01 3.99
CA ILE A 56 21.07 8.45 3.79
C ILE A 56 20.05 8.97 4.81
N LEU A 57 18.96 8.23 5.01
CA LEU A 57 17.91 8.57 5.96
C LEU A 57 18.43 8.60 7.40
N GLU A 58 19.23 7.62 7.79
CA GLU A 58 19.84 7.57 9.12
C GLU A 58 20.73 8.77 9.39
N LEU A 59 21.63 9.10 8.45
CA LEU A 59 22.55 10.23 8.59
C LEU A 59 21.80 11.56 8.55
N ALA A 60 20.80 11.70 7.67
CA ALA A 60 19.94 12.88 7.60
C ALA A 60 19.18 13.11 8.91
N HIS A 61 18.64 12.05 9.51
CA HIS A 61 17.97 12.13 10.81
C HIS A 61 18.95 12.51 11.93
N ARG A 62 20.11 11.83 12.00
CA ARG A 62 21.14 12.07 13.02
C ARG A 62 21.67 13.50 13.01
N TRP A 63 21.86 14.07 11.82
CA TRP A 63 22.38 15.43 11.63
C TRP A 63 21.29 16.48 11.42
N GLN A 64 20.03 16.11 11.56
CA GLN A 64 18.87 17.01 11.51
C GLN A 64 18.67 17.71 10.14
N PHE A 65 19.03 17.06 9.04
CA PHE A 65 18.72 17.53 7.68
C PHE A 65 17.28 17.15 7.29
N SER A 66 16.33 18.03 7.60
CA SER A 66 14.89 17.82 7.35
C SER A 66 14.55 17.55 5.89
N GLU A 67 15.16 18.29 4.97
CA GLU A 67 14.88 18.29 3.54
C GLU A 67 15.38 16.99 2.90
N ILE A 68 16.57 16.54 3.32
CA ILE A 68 17.17 15.28 2.86
C ILE A 68 16.40 14.09 3.45
N ARG A 69 15.96 14.20 4.70
CA ARG A 69 15.07 13.20 5.31
C ARG A 69 13.77 13.05 4.52
N GLN A 70 13.13 14.15 4.14
CA GLN A 70 11.91 14.13 3.31
C GLN A 70 12.18 13.58 1.90
N LEU A 71 13.32 13.93 1.29
CA LEU A 71 13.76 13.36 0.02
C LEU A 71 13.92 11.83 0.14
N ALA A 72 14.63 11.34 1.15
CA ALA A 72 14.82 9.92 1.35
C ALA A 72 13.48 9.18 1.52
N PHE A 73 12.52 9.72 2.28
CA PHE A 73 11.19 9.12 2.39
C PHE A 73 10.41 9.11 1.08
N ARG A 74 10.52 10.16 0.26
CA ARG A 74 9.89 10.19 -1.07
C ARG A 74 10.44 9.09 -1.98
N GLU A 75 11.76 8.94 -2.04
CA GLU A 75 12.40 7.94 -2.89
C GLU A 75 12.13 6.52 -2.36
N LEU A 76 12.09 6.33 -1.03
CA LEU A 76 11.68 5.07 -0.41
C LEU A 76 10.21 4.69 -0.69
N ASP A 77 9.30 5.65 -0.90
CA ASP A 77 7.89 5.35 -1.25
C ASP A 77 7.75 4.89 -2.71
N LEU A 78 8.74 5.17 -3.57
CA LEU A 78 8.79 4.69 -4.96
C LEU A 78 9.36 3.27 -5.07
N LEU A 79 10.13 2.83 -4.07
CA LEU A 79 10.75 1.51 -4.04
C LEU A 79 9.79 0.44 -3.49
N PRO A 80 9.95 -0.83 -3.90
CA PRO A 80 9.19 -1.95 -3.36
C PRO A 80 9.71 -2.34 -1.96
N VAL A 81 9.53 -1.45 -0.98
CA VAL A 81 9.99 -1.68 0.40
C VAL A 81 8.96 -2.52 1.17
N PRO A 82 9.39 -3.60 1.85
CA PRO A 82 8.49 -4.41 2.66
C PRO A 82 7.73 -3.54 3.69
N PRO A 83 6.43 -3.77 3.89
CA PRO A 83 5.61 -2.90 4.73
C PRO A 83 6.02 -2.94 6.21
N VAL A 84 6.56 -4.07 6.69
CA VAL A 84 7.17 -4.16 8.03
C VAL A 84 8.38 -3.24 8.16
N THR A 85 9.29 -3.29 7.19
CA THR A 85 10.46 -2.41 7.15
C THR A 85 10.03 -0.94 7.12
N ARG A 86 8.99 -0.59 6.34
CA ARG A 86 8.44 0.79 6.33
C ARG A 86 7.98 1.23 7.71
N VAL A 87 7.24 0.38 8.45
CA VAL A 87 6.83 0.69 9.82
C VAL A 87 8.05 0.92 10.73
N VAL A 88 9.05 0.04 10.67
CA VAL A 88 10.28 0.18 11.45
C VAL A 88 11.04 1.47 11.11
N LEU A 89 11.16 1.83 9.82
CA LEU A 89 11.77 3.07 9.38
C LEU A 89 10.99 4.29 9.90
N THR A 90 9.66 4.23 9.88
CA THR A 90 8.82 5.33 10.41
C THR A 90 8.99 5.52 11.92
N ASP A 91 9.14 4.43 12.68
CA ASP A 91 9.40 4.48 14.13
C ASP A 91 10.77 5.05 14.46
N ARG A 92 11.80 4.69 13.68
CA ARG A 92 13.20 5.05 13.97
C ARG A 92 13.57 6.45 13.54
N TYR A 93 13.04 6.92 12.41
CA TYR A 93 13.50 8.16 11.77
C TYR A 93 12.44 9.27 11.73
N ASP A 94 11.34 9.08 12.46
CA ASP A 94 10.25 10.05 12.62
C ASP A 94 9.68 10.48 11.25
N ALA A 95 8.94 9.57 10.62
CA ALA A 95 8.37 9.81 9.30
C ALA A 95 6.98 10.47 9.35
N LEU A 96 6.51 10.93 8.18
CA LEU A 96 5.16 11.47 8.03
C LEU A 96 4.10 10.44 8.48
N PRO A 97 3.08 10.85 9.27
CA PRO A 97 2.02 9.94 9.74
C PRO A 97 1.29 9.20 8.62
N THR A 98 1.17 9.84 7.45
CA THR A 98 0.56 9.26 6.25
C THR A 98 1.33 8.06 5.72
N TRP A 99 2.66 8.07 5.78
CA TRP A 99 3.48 6.96 5.30
C TRP A 99 3.37 5.75 6.22
N ARG A 100 3.39 5.99 7.53
CA ARG A 100 3.13 4.96 8.54
C ARG A 100 1.74 4.35 8.37
N ALA A 101 0.72 5.18 8.20
CA ALA A 101 -0.65 4.70 8.06
C ALA A 101 -0.82 3.82 6.80
N LYS A 102 -0.21 4.21 5.68
CA LYS A 102 -0.20 3.38 4.45
C LYS A 102 0.45 2.02 4.68
N ALA A 103 1.62 1.97 5.32
CA ALA A 103 2.33 0.73 5.58
C ALA A 103 1.53 -0.21 6.51
N LEU A 104 0.88 0.34 7.55
CA LEU A 104 0.01 -0.43 8.45
C LEU A 104 -1.25 -0.94 7.74
N ALA A 105 -1.88 -0.12 6.89
CA ALA A 105 -3.03 -0.55 6.10
C ALA A 105 -2.66 -1.68 5.13
N GLU A 106 -1.49 -1.59 4.50
CA GLU A 106 -0.95 -2.65 3.64
C GLU A 106 -0.72 -3.96 4.41
N LEU A 107 -0.14 -3.90 5.61
CA LEU A 107 -0.02 -5.07 6.50
C LEU A 107 -1.39 -5.65 6.89
N GLY A 108 -2.39 -4.79 7.08
CA GLY A 108 -3.76 -5.18 7.37
C GLY A 108 -4.44 -5.93 6.22
N ALA A 109 -4.25 -5.43 4.99
CA ALA A 109 -4.90 -5.96 3.80
C ALA A 109 -4.19 -7.19 3.20
N ARG A 110 -2.91 -7.40 3.52
CA ARG A 110 -2.09 -8.49 3.00
C ARG A 110 -2.73 -9.87 3.24
N PRO A 111 -2.83 -10.77 2.25
CA PRO A 111 -3.37 -12.11 2.45
C PRO A 111 -2.47 -12.97 3.37
N GLU A 112 -1.15 -12.85 3.24
CA GLU A 112 -0.18 -13.59 4.05
C GLU A 112 -0.19 -13.14 5.52
N PRO A 113 -0.16 -14.09 6.49
CA PRO A 113 -0.07 -13.77 7.91
C PRO A 113 1.27 -13.11 8.26
N LEU A 114 1.35 -12.52 9.46
CA LEU A 114 2.63 -12.07 10.03
C LEU A 114 3.50 -13.29 10.36
N THR A 115 4.76 -13.24 9.94
CA THR A 115 5.75 -14.23 10.33
C THR A 115 6.32 -13.90 11.72
N ILE A 116 6.95 -14.89 12.37
CA ILE A 116 7.59 -14.69 13.69
C ILE A 116 8.67 -13.58 13.59
N ALA A 117 9.51 -13.63 12.55
CA ALA A 117 10.56 -12.62 12.34
C ALA A 117 9.99 -11.20 12.16
N GLU A 118 8.88 -11.06 11.42
CA GLU A 118 8.18 -9.78 11.30
C GLU A 118 7.58 -9.33 12.64
N GLY A 119 7.02 -10.26 13.41
CA GLY A 119 6.48 -10.00 14.75
C GLY A 119 7.55 -9.51 15.73
N GLU A 120 8.75 -10.08 15.70
CA GLU A 120 9.89 -9.64 16.49
C GLU A 120 10.35 -8.23 16.11
N GLN A 121 10.36 -7.91 14.80
CA GLN A 121 10.74 -6.57 14.31
C GLN A 121 9.72 -5.49 14.71
N LEU A 122 8.42 -5.80 14.66
CA LEU A 122 7.35 -4.87 15.04
C LEU A 122 7.22 -4.72 16.55
N GLY A 123 7.53 -5.78 17.30
CA GLY A 123 7.23 -5.91 18.72
C GLY A 123 5.79 -6.36 18.97
N LEU A 124 5.57 -6.96 20.15
CA LEU A 124 4.32 -7.64 20.51
C LEU A 124 3.08 -6.74 20.37
N GLU A 125 3.13 -5.53 20.92
CA GLU A 125 1.97 -4.62 20.92
C GLU A 125 1.53 -4.27 19.49
N LYS A 126 2.47 -3.90 18.63
CA LYS A 126 2.16 -3.54 17.23
C LYS A 126 1.68 -4.77 16.46
N ALA A 127 2.27 -5.93 16.67
CA ALA A 127 1.84 -7.17 16.04
C ALA A 127 0.38 -7.52 16.39
N LEU A 128 -0.02 -7.35 17.66
CA LEU A 128 -1.41 -7.55 18.10
C LEU A 128 -2.37 -6.52 17.47
N LYS A 129 -1.99 -5.24 17.41
CA LYS A 129 -2.78 -4.20 16.73
C LYS A 129 -2.93 -4.47 15.23
N VAL A 130 -1.88 -4.96 14.58
CA VAL A 130 -1.97 -5.38 13.17
C VAL A 130 -2.89 -6.59 13.03
N ALA A 131 -2.84 -7.57 13.94
CA ALA A 131 -3.75 -8.71 13.93
C ALA A 131 -5.22 -8.25 14.06
N GLU A 132 -5.51 -7.33 14.99
CA GLU A 132 -6.84 -6.73 15.13
C GLU A 132 -7.29 -6.03 13.84
N LEU A 133 -6.41 -5.21 13.24
CA LEU A 133 -6.69 -4.53 11.98
C LEU A 133 -7.04 -5.53 10.86
N ARG A 134 -6.30 -6.64 10.77
CA ARG A 134 -6.53 -7.70 9.77
C ARG A 134 -7.91 -8.34 9.96
N GLU A 135 -8.29 -8.64 11.20
CA GLU A 135 -9.62 -9.21 11.49
C GLU A 135 -10.74 -8.24 11.13
N ARG A 136 -10.57 -6.93 11.38
CA ARG A 136 -11.55 -5.91 10.96
C ARG A 136 -11.67 -5.79 9.44
N ILE A 137 -10.56 -5.84 8.71
CA ILE A 137 -10.57 -5.81 7.25
C ILE A 137 -11.29 -7.05 6.69
N ARG A 138 -10.89 -8.24 7.15
CA ARG A 138 -11.43 -9.51 6.68
C ARG A 138 -12.89 -9.75 7.08
N GLY A 139 -13.29 -9.31 8.27
CA GLY A 139 -14.67 -9.38 8.74
C GLY A 139 -15.61 -8.60 7.82
N ARG A 140 -15.22 -7.38 7.42
CA ARG A 140 -16.00 -6.55 6.50
C ARG A 140 -16.13 -7.16 5.10
N ASP A 141 -15.06 -7.75 4.58
CA ASP A 141 -15.11 -8.42 3.28
C ASP A 141 -16.03 -9.65 3.33
N SER A 142 -16.04 -10.35 4.46
CA SER A 142 -16.94 -11.48 4.69
C SER A 142 -18.40 -11.02 4.75
N ASP A 143 -18.71 -9.98 5.51
CA ASP A 143 -20.06 -9.40 5.62
C ASP A 143 -20.58 -8.88 4.27
N ARG A 144 -19.71 -8.21 3.49
CA ARG A 144 -20.05 -7.74 2.14
C ARG A 144 -20.38 -8.89 1.20
N ARG A 145 -19.60 -9.98 1.25
CA ARG A 145 -19.83 -11.18 0.43
C ARG A 145 -21.15 -11.84 0.82
N LEU A 146 -21.40 -12.02 2.11
CA LEU A 146 -22.66 -12.59 2.61
C LEU A 146 -23.86 -11.72 2.20
N GLY A 147 -23.77 -10.40 2.36
CA GLY A 147 -24.81 -9.47 1.92
C GLY A 147 -25.10 -9.55 0.42
N HIS A 148 -24.05 -9.66 -0.40
CA HIS A 148 -24.18 -9.83 -1.86
C HIS A 148 -24.81 -11.18 -2.22
N GLU A 149 -24.40 -12.28 -1.59
CA GLU A 149 -25.01 -13.61 -1.78
C GLU A 149 -26.49 -13.62 -1.37
N HIS A 150 -26.84 -13.00 -0.24
CA HIS A 150 -28.22 -12.85 0.20
C HIS A 150 -29.06 -12.04 -0.78
N TYR A 151 -28.51 -10.94 -1.30
CA TYR A 151 -29.15 -10.14 -2.35
C TYR A 151 -29.35 -10.94 -3.64
N GLN A 152 -28.31 -11.64 -4.11
CA GLN A 152 -28.37 -12.48 -5.32
C GLN A 152 -29.40 -13.60 -5.17
N ARG A 153 -29.42 -14.34 -4.06
CA ARG A 153 -30.45 -15.36 -3.80
C ARG A 153 -31.87 -14.78 -3.80
N ARG A 154 -32.06 -13.58 -3.25
CA ARG A 154 -33.38 -12.90 -3.24
C ARG A 154 -33.79 -12.49 -4.66
N TYR A 155 -32.85 -11.98 -5.45
CA TYR A 155 -33.08 -11.61 -6.84
C TYR A 155 -33.44 -12.85 -7.69
N GLU A 156 -32.68 -13.93 -7.55
CA GLU A 156 -32.93 -15.20 -8.25
C GLU A 156 -34.27 -15.83 -7.86
N ARG A 157 -34.63 -15.82 -6.56
CA ARG A 157 -35.95 -16.30 -6.09
C ARG A 157 -37.12 -15.46 -6.63
N SER A 158 -36.89 -14.17 -6.86
CA SER A 158 -37.87 -13.29 -7.50
C SER A 158 -37.98 -13.53 -9.00
N ARG A 159 -36.95 -14.15 -9.60
CA ARG A 159 -36.85 -14.45 -11.04
C ARG A 159 -37.21 -15.89 -11.41
N SER A 160 -37.33 -16.79 -10.42
CA SER A 160 -37.90 -18.13 -10.63
C SER A 160 -39.36 -18.00 -11.12
N PRO A 161 -39.73 -18.61 -12.26
CA PRO A 161 -41.09 -18.52 -12.78
C PRO A 161 -42.02 -19.33 -11.87
N ARG A 162 -42.68 -18.68 -10.91
CA ARG A 162 -43.96 -19.18 -10.44
C ARG A 162 -44.89 -19.13 -11.65
N ARG A 163 -45.31 -20.31 -12.12
CA ARG A 163 -46.47 -20.56 -13.00
C ARG A 163 -47.31 -19.27 -13.16
N ALA A 164 -47.00 -18.50 -14.20
CA ALA A 164 -47.81 -17.36 -14.56
C ALA A 164 -49.09 -17.96 -15.13
N THR A 165 -50.12 -18.11 -14.30
CA THR A 165 -51.47 -18.37 -14.80
C THR A 165 -51.79 -17.18 -15.69
N MET A 166 -51.80 -17.41 -17.01
CA MET A 166 -52.24 -16.43 -17.99
C MET A 166 -53.69 -16.07 -17.66
N VAL A 167 -53.90 -14.97 -16.97
CA VAL A 167 -55.18 -14.27 -17.04
C VAL A 167 -55.07 -13.38 -18.26
N SER A 168 -55.67 -13.82 -19.36
CA SER A 168 -55.79 -13.01 -20.57
C SER A 168 -56.59 -11.75 -20.25
N PRO A 169 -56.09 -10.54 -20.56
CA PRO A 169 -56.91 -9.34 -20.46
C PRO A 169 -57.99 -9.39 -21.55
N ILE A 170 -59.25 -9.25 -21.13
CA ILE A 170 -60.37 -8.99 -22.04
C ILE A 170 -60.19 -7.56 -22.55
N TYR A 171 -59.93 -7.42 -23.85
CA TYR A 171 -59.94 -6.11 -24.52
C TYR A 171 -61.38 -5.72 -24.88
N PRO A 172 -61.89 -4.56 -24.43
CA PRO A 172 -63.07 -3.97 -25.04
C PRO A 172 -62.68 -3.34 -26.39
N GLN A 173 -63.56 -3.49 -27.37
CA GLN A 173 -63.37 -3.02 -28.74
C GLN A 173 -63.70 -1.53 -28.93
N GLY A 174 -62.94 -0.87 -29.82
CA GLY A 174 -63.19 0.48 -30.36
C GLY A 174 -62.27 1.54 -29.73
N SER A 175 -61.60 2.44 -30.46
CA SER A 175 -61.45 2.71 -31.89
C SER A 175 -60.30 3.71 -32.08
N THR A 176 -59.51 3.51 -33.14
CA THR A 176 -58.77 4.50 -33.96
C THR A 176 -57.71 5.44 -33.35
N GLY A 177 -56.44 5.25 -33.79
CA GLY A 177 -55.47 6.35 -33.92
C GLY A 177 -53.98 6.07 -33.67
N ALA A 178 -53.27 5.52 -34.67
CA ALA A 178 -51.81 5.62 -34.99
C ALA A 178 -50.71 5.25 -33.94
N PRO A 179 -49.50 4.81 -34.39
CA PRO A 179 -48.63 3.93 -33.63
C PRO A 179 -47.48 4.64 -32.91
N MET A 180 -47.18 4.25 -31.67
CA MET A 180 -45.90 4.54 -31.01
C MET A 180 -45.16 3.24 -30.75
N ALA A 181 -44.07 3.08 -31.51
CA ALA A 181 -42.91 2.21 -31.32
C ALA A 181 -43.03 1.08 -30.29
N ALA A 182 -43.13 -0.16 -30.80
CA ALA A 182 -42.89 -1.36 -30.04
C ALA A 182 -41.44 -1.42 -29.55
N TYR A 183 -41.19 -1.01 -28.31
CA TYR A 183 -39.99 -1.39 -27.59
C TYR A 183 -40.12 -2.84 -27.13
N TYR A 184 -39.82 -3.78 -28.03
CA TYR A 184 -39.50 -5.14 -27.60
C TYR A 184 -38.08 -5.16 -27.03
N PRO A 185 -37.85 -5.62 -25.79
CA PRO A 185 -36.50 -5.90 -25.35
C PRO A 185 -35.94 -7.09 -26.14
N VAL A 186 -34.85 -6.85 -26.85
CA VAL A 186 -34.06 -7.84 -27.59
C VAL A 186 -33.62 -8.96 -26.64
N ARG A 187 -34.04 -10.20 -26.92
CA ARG A 187 -33.50 -11.40 -26.28
C ARG A 187 -32.08 -11.63 -26.78
N VAL A 188 -31.09 -11.48 -25.91
CA VAL A 188 -29.74 -12.03 -26.15
C VAL A 188 -29.77 -13.52 -25.82
N PRO A 189 -29.40 -14.44 -26.71
CA PRO A 189 -29.31 -15.85 -26.39
C PRO A 189 -28.14 -16.06 -25.42
N THR A 190 -28.41 -16.66 -24.25
CA THR A 190 -27.37 -17.11 -23.33
C THR A 190 -26.62 -18.28 -23.95
N LEU A 191 -25.42 -18.02 -24.49
CA LEU A 191 -24.46 -19.08 -24.79
C LEU A 191 -24.04 -19.73 -23.47
N ARG A 192 -24.42 -21.00 -23.31
CA ARG A 192 -24.01 -21.88 -22.22
C ARG A 192 -22.49 -22.07 -22.31
N SER A 193 -21.72 -21.30 -21.53
CA SER A 193 -20.27 -21.54 -21.42
C SER A 193 -20.05 -22.87 -20.70
N ARG A 194 -19.68 -23.90 -21.45
CA ARG A 194 -18.96 -25.05 -20.88
C ARG A 194 -17.67 -24.51 -20.25
N SER A 195 -17.48 -24.77 -18.97
CA SER A 195 -16.21 -24.57 -18.29
C SER A 195 -15.11 -25.33 -19.06
N PRO A 196 -13.99 -24.70 -19.45
CA PRO A 196 -12.84 -25.45 -19.92
C PRO A 196 -12.17 -26.13 -18.71
N SER A 197 -11.82 -27.40 -18.88
CA SER A 197 -11.03 -28.19 -17.93
C SER A 197 -9.69 -27.50 -17.63
N PRO A 198 -9.09 -27.69 -16.43
CA PRO A 198 -7.80 -27.11 -16.10
C PRO A 198 -6.70 -27.67 -17.01
N PRO A 199 -5.75 -26.84 -17.51
CA PRO A 199 -4.66 -27.33 -18.33
C PRO A 199 -3.65 -28.12 -17.48
N GLU A 200 -3.19 -29.25 -18.03
CA GLU A 200 -2.06 -30.02 -17.50
C GLU A 200 -0.83 -29.13 -17.32
N SER A 201 -0.17 -29.30 -16.18
CA SER A 201 1.06 -28.61 -15.81
C SER A 201 2.19 -29.06 -16.74
N THR A 202 2.55 -28.23 -17.72
CA THR A 202 3.78 -28.43 -18.50
C THR A 202 4.96 -27.77 -17.78
N PRO A 203 6.15 -28.42 -17.67
CA PRO A 203 7.23 -27.97 -16.79
C PRO A 203 8.02 -26.74 -17.30
N ASN A 204 7.57 -26.08 -18.37
CA ASN A 204 8.38 -25.10 -19.11
C ASN A 204 7.56 -23.89 -19.60
N ALA A 205 6.66 -23.38 -18.76
CA ALA A 205 6.02 -22.09 -19.03
C ALA A 205 7.05 -20.95 -18.91
N PRO A 206 7.12 -20.01 -19.87
CA PRO A 206 7.99 -18.85 -19.75
C PRO A 206 7.61 -18.03 -18.51
N VAL A 207 8.61 -17.67 -17.70
CA VAL A 207 8.43 -16.80 -16.53
C VAL A 207 7.76 -15.51 -17.01
N ALA A 208 6.55 -15.25 -16.53
CA ALA A 208 5.83 -14.03 -16.86
C ALA A 208 6.70 -12.81 -16.48
N PRO A 209 6.78 -11.77 -17.32
CA PRO A 209 7.52 -10.57 -16.97
C PRO A 209 6.97 -10.05 -15.64
N SER A 210 7.86 -9.83 -14.67
CA SER A 210 7.50 -9.26 -13.38
C SER A 210 6.78 -7.95 -13.62
N LEU A 211 5.51 -7.88 -13.22
CA LEU A 211 4.72 -6.66 -13.32
C LEU A 211 5.49 -5.53 -12.63
N PRO A 212 5.47 -4.30 -13.17
CA PRO A 212 6.02 -3.15 -12.45
C PRO A 212 5.33 -3.06 -11.09
N TYR A 213 6.12 -2.83 -10.03
CA TYR A 213 5.57 -2.65 -8.69
C TYR A 213 4.56 -1.51 -8.71
N VAL A 214 3.31 -1.83 -8.40
CA VAL A 214 2.25 -0.83 -8.20
C VAL A 214 2.14 -0.63 -6.69
N PRO A 215 2.46 0.56 -6.16
CA PRO A 215 2.32 0.84 -4.74
C PRO A 215 0.87 0.57 -4.29
N TYR A 216 0.71 -0.18 -3.20
CA TYR A 216 -0.61 -0.43 -2.65
C TYR A 216 -1.24 0.90 -2.18
N VAL A 217 -2.41 1.23 -2.73
CA VAL A 217 -3.20 2.39 -2.32
C VAL A 217 -4.33 1.89 -1.42
N PRO A 218 -4.24 2.09 -0.08
CA PRO A 218 -5.26 1.63 0.84
C PRO A 218 -6.58 2.39 0.66
N PRO A 219 -7.74 1.70 0.76
CA PRO A 219 -9.03 2.34 0.92
C PRO A 219 -9.03 3.36 2.07
N GLN A 220 -9.77 4.46 1.93
CA GLN A 220 -9.88 5.49 2.98
C GLN A 220 -10.34 4.91 4.33
N GLN A 221 -11.21 3.90 4.29
CA GLN A 221 -11.70 3.24 5.50
C GLN A 221 -10.59 2.44 6.21
N ASP A 222 -9.64 1.86 5.48
CA ASP A 222 -8.53 1.11 6.09
C ASP A 222 -7.57 2.07 6.79
N ILE A 223 -7.33 3.24 6.20
CA ILE A 223 -6.59 4.33 6.84
C ILE A 223 -7.31 4.82 8.11
N HIS A 224 -8.64 4.94 8.08
CA HIS A 224 -9.42 5.30 9.25
C HIS A 224 -9.28 4.26 10.37
N ASP A 225 -9.39 2.97 10.03
CA ASP A 225 -9.27 1.88 11.01
C ASP A 225 -7.85 1.81 11.60
N VAL A 226 -6.83 2.05 10.78
CA VAL A 226 -5.44 2.21 11.24
C VAL A 226 -5.33 3.37 12.23
N ARG A 227 -5.86 4.55 11.91
CA ARG A 227 -5.83 5.71 12.81
C ARG A 227 -6.52 5.41 14.14
N ALA A 228 -7.67 4.75 14.11
CA ALA A 228 -8.43 4.39 15.30
C ALA A 228 -7.70 3.38 16.21
N ILE A 229 -7.04 2.36 15.62
CA ILE A 229 -6.34 1.32 16.40
C ILE A 229 -4.99 1.81 16.92
N PHE A 230 -4.26 2.59 16.12
CA PHE A 230 -2.90 3.02 16.43
C PHE A 230 -2.82 4.41 17.07
N GLY A 231 -3.96 5.11 17.23
CA GLY A 231 -4.00 6.44 17.84
C GLY A 231 -3.24 7.49 17.01
N LEU A 232 -3.31 7.38 15.68
CA LEU A 232 -2.66 8.32 14.76
C LEU A 232 -3.67 9.43 14.41
N GLU A 233 -3.38 10.68 14.77
CA GLU A 233 -4.17 11.85 14.35
C GLU A 233 -3.82 12.29 12.91
#